data_AF-A0A9E0PDF5-F1
#
_entry.id   AF-A0A9E0PDF5-F1
#
_cell.length_a   1.000
_cell.length_b   1.000
_cell.length_c   1.000
_cell.angle_alpha   90.00
_cell.angle_beta   90.00
_cell.angle_gamma   90.00
#
_symmetry.space_group_name_H-M   'P 1'
#
loop_
_entity.id
_entity.type
_entity.pdbx_description
1 polymer ?
#
loop_
_entity_poly.entity_id
_entity_poly.type
_entity_poly.pdbx_seq_one_letter_code
_entity_poly.pdbx_strand_id
1 'polypeptide(L)'
;MNLVVMLGIVVTLVTGLPVLLQLLRNHPRGLIILFFAEMWERFSYYGMRGILIFYLTQHLLFDQATASAQYGSYTALVYLLPLLGGLLADRYLGTRKAVAFGALLLVAGHGMMAYEGKPATQNLVYAGQSYEVAATGRVDTRQAHLMVAGKPYEFGPAEGGGLEIK
;
A
#
# COMPACT_ATOMS: atom_id res chain seq x y z
N MET A 1 26.30 -4.55 -0.84
CA MET A 1 25.16 -4.74 0.07
C MET A 1 25.53 -4.14 1.41
N ASN A 2 24.74 -3.21 1.96
CA ASN A 2 25.08 -2.56 3.23
C ASN A 2 25.09 -3.57 4.38
N LEU A 3 25.96 -3.38 5.38
CA LEU A 3 26.15 -4.30 6.51
C LEU A 3 24.83 -4.69 7.19
N VAL A 4 23.92 -3.73 7.35
CA VAL A 4 22.59 -3.95 7.93
C VAL A 4 21.79 -4.99 7.16
N VAL A 5 21.83 -4.95 5.83
CA VAL A 5 21.11 -5.90 4.96
C VAL A 5 21.71 -7.29 5.08
N MET A 6 23.05 -7.40 5.11
CA MET A 6 23.72 -8.69 5.33
C MET A 6 23.35 -9.28 6.69
N LEU A 7 23.40 -8.47 7.75
CA LEU A 7 23.10 -8.91 9.11
C LEU A 7 21.63 -9.32 9.25
N GLY A 8 20.72 -8.57 8.61
CA GLY A 8 19.30 -8.94 8.50
C GLY A 8 19.09 -10.29 7.82
N ILE A 9 19.71 -10.53 6.65
CA ILE A 9 19.62 -11.81 5.94
C ILE A 9 20.16 -12.95 6.82
N VAL A 10 21.30 -12.76 7.48
CA VAL A 10 21.89 -13.76 8.36
C VAL A 10 20.94 -14.09 9.51
N VAL A 11 20.38 -13.09 10.19
CA VAL A 11 19.41 -13.32 11.27
C VAL A 11 18.18 -14.06 10.75
N THR A 12 17.63 -13.67 9.61
CA THR A 12 16.48 -14.35 8.99
C THR A 12 16.79 -15.80 8.64
N LEU A 13 17.97 -16.11 8.11
CA LEU A 13 18.35 -17.49 7.80
C LEU A 13 18.58 -18.33 9.06
N VAL A 14 19.29 -17.77 10.05
CA VAL A 14 19.60 -18.44 11.32
C VAL A 14 18.33 -18.74 12.12
N THR A 15 17.33 -17.86 12.07
CA THR A 15 16.07 -18.04 12.82
C THR A 15 14.99 -18.74 12.00
N GLY A 16 14.83 -18.38 10.73
CA GLY A 16 13.76 -18.89 9.87
C GLY A 16 13.98 -20.32 9.40
N LEU A 17 15.23 -20.71 9.08
CA LEU A 17 15.51 -22.05 8.56
C LEU A 17 15.24 -23.15 9.61
N PRO A 18 15.66 -23.03 10.87
CA PRO A 18 15.33 -24.03 11.89
C PRO A 18 13.82 -24.14 12.14
N VAL A 19 13.11 -23.01 12.15
CA VAL A 19 11.64 -22.99 12.33
C VAL A 19 10.95 -23.73 11.20
N LEU A 20 11.36 -23.50 9.95
CA LEU A 20 10.80 -24.19 8.79
C LEU A 20 11.06 -25.70 8.85
N LEU A 21 12.27 -26.11 9.24
CA LEU A 21 12.64 -27.53 9.38
C LEU A 21 11.85 -28.23 10.48
N GLN A 22 11.64 -27.57 11.63
CA GLN A 22 10.82 -28.10 12.72
C GLN A 22 9.36 -28.24 12.31
N LEU A 23 8.80 -27.23 11.65
CA LEU A 23 7.43 -27.23 11.14
C LEU A 23 7.17 -28.44 10.23
N LEU A 24 8.11 -28.75 9.34
CA LEU A 24 7.97 -29.84 8.36
C LEU A 24 8.14 -31.24 8.95
N ARG A 25 8.92 -31.40 10.02
CA ARG A 25 9.28 -32.73 10.58
C ARG A 25 8.52 -33.13 11.84
N ASN A 26 8.20 -32.17 12.72
CA ASN A 26 7.77 -32.47 14.09
C ASN A 26 6.31 -32.11 14.38
N HIS A 27 5.57 -31.59 13.40
CA HIS A 27 4.22 -31.10 13.60
C HIS A 27 3.17 -31.74 12.66
N PRO A 28 1.88 -31.71 13.05
CA PRO A 28 0.81 -32.24 12.22
C PRO A 28 0.72 -31.51 10.87
N ARG A 29 0.40 -32.26 9.81
CA ARG A 29 0.27 -31.69 8.44
C ARG A 29 -0.71 -30.52 8.36
N GLY A 30 -1.76 -30.51 9.19
CA GLY A 30 -2.70 -29.40 9.26
C GLY A 30 -2.08 -28.08 9.71
N LEU A 31 -1.09 -28.13 10.62
CA LEU A 31 -0.40 -26.92 11.09
C LEU A 31 0.42 -26.29 9.97
N ILE A 32 1.05 -27.10 9.11
CA ILE A 32 1.83 -26.61 7.96
C ILE A 32 0.92 -25.78 7.05
N ILE A 33 -0.28 -26.27 6.72
CA ILE A 33 -1.24 -25.57 5.87
C ILE A 33 -1.66 -24.25 6.51
N LEU A 34 -2.02 -24.26 7.80
CA LEU A 34 -2.44 -23.06 8.53
C LEU A 34 -1.31 -22.04 8.64
N PHE A 35 -0.07 -22.49 8.88
CA PHE A 35 1.10 -21.63 8.94
C PHE A 35 1.31 -20.88 7.62
N PHE A 36 1.34 -21.59 6.49
CA PHE A 36 1.53 -20.95 5.20
C PHE A 36 0.35 -20.07 4.81
N ALA A 37 -0.88 -20.48 5.12
CA ALA A 37 -2.07 -19.66 4.88
C ALA A 37 -1.99 -18.32 5.62
N GLU A 38 -1.67 -18.35 6.91
CA GLU A 38 -1.51 -17.13 7.73
C GLU A 38 -0.30 -16.30 7.26
N MET A 39 0.83 -16.95 6.95
CA MET A 39 2.03 -16.25 6.46
C MET A 39 1.74 -15.46 5.18
N TRP A 40 1.02 -16.06 4.22
CA TRP A 40 0.67 -15.40 2.97
C TRP A 40 -0.37 -14.29 3.16
N GLU A 41 -1.34 -14.47 4.07
CA GLU A 41 -2.28 -13.43 4.47
C GLU A 41 -1.53 -12.20 5.00
N ARG A 42 -0.62 -12.42 5.96
CA ARG A 42 0.17 -11.36 6.60
C ARG A 42 1.10 -10.69 5.60
N PHE A 43 1.75 -11.47 4.74
CA PHE A 43 2.60 -10.92 3.67
C PHE A 43 1.80 -10.00 2.74
N SER A 44 0.63 -10.43 2.28
CA SER A 44 -0.24 -9.63 1.42
C SER A 44 -0.70 -8.34 2.10
N TYR A 45 -1.14 -8.46 3.37
CA TYR A 45 -1.63 -7.33 4.16
C TYR A 45 -0.53 -6.29 4.40
N TYR A 46 0.64 -6.69 4.92
CA TYR A 46 1.73 -5.75 5.21
C TYR A 46 2.37 -5.20 3.94
N GLY A 47 2.46 -6.01 2.87
CA GLY A 47 2.95 -5.57 1.57
C GLY A 47 2.08 -4.45 1.00
N MET A 48 0.77 -4.68 0.91
CA MET A 48 -0.18 -3.68 0.43
C MET A 48 -0.19 -2.43 1.34
N ARG A 49 -0.27 -2.62 2.66
CA ARG A 49 -0.26 -1.52 3.63
C ARG A 49 1.01 -0.67 3.57
N GLY A 50 2.16 -1.28 3.24
CA GLY A 50 3.43 -0.58 3.09
C GLY A 50 3.48 0.37 1.89
N ILE A 51 2.76 0.05 0.82
CA ILE A 51 2.71 0.88 -0.40
C ILE A 51 1.46 1.76 -0.49
N LEU A 52 0.41 1.45 0.27
CA LEU A 52 -0.90 2.11 0.19
C LEU A 52 -0.82 3.63 0.33
N ILE A 53 -0.05 4.14 1.30
CA ILE A 53 0.05 5.59 1.51
C ILE A 53 0.70 6.31 0.33
N PHE A 54 1.65 5.65 -0.34
CA PHE A 54 2.26 6.18 -1.55
C PHE A 54 1.28 6.15 -2.72
N TYR A 55 0.48 5.10 -2.84
CA TYR A 55 -0.58 5.07 -3.85
C TYR A 55 -1.58 6.22 -3.67
N LEU A 56 -2.07 6.45 -2.45
CA LEU A 56 -3.02 7.54 -2.18
C LEU A 56 -2.42 8.92 -2.46
N THR A 57 -1.17 9.16 -2.08
CA THR A 57 -0.54 10.50 -2.18
C THR A 57 0.11 10.77 -3.54
N GLN A 58 0.63 9.75 -4.22
CA GLN A 58 1.39 9.90 -5.48
C GLN A 58 0.56 9.54 -6.71
N HIS A 59 -0.31 8.52 -6.62
CA HIS A 59 -1.12 8.09 -7.76
C HIS A 59 -2.48 8.79 -7.78
N LEU A 60 -3.14 8.92 -6.62
CA LEU A 60 -4.44 9.62 -6.50
C LEU A 60 -4.32 11.10 -6.15
N LEU A 61 -3.12 11.58 -5.85
CA LEU A 61 -2.83 12.97 -5.45
C LEU A 61 -3.69 13.47 -4.26
N PHE A 62 -4.06 12.58 -3.34
CA PHE A 62 -4.73 12.98 -2.11
C PHE A 62 -3.79 13.80 -1.22
N ASP A 63 -4.35 14.79 -0.54
CA ASP A 63 -3.63 15.53 0.48
C ASP A 63 -3.37 14.64 1.72
N GLN A 64 -2.42 15.06 2.55
CA GLN A 64 -1.95 14.26 3.68
C GLN A 64 -3.08 13.90 4.65
N ALA A 65 -4.03 14.82 4.89
CA ALA A 65 -5.13 14.60 5.82
C ALA A 65 -6.09 13.53 5.29
N THR A 66 -6.53 13.64 4.03
CA THR A 66 -7.41 12.65 3.41
C THR A 66 -6.73 11.29 3.26
N ALA A 67 -5.48 11.25 2.82
CA ALA A 67 -4.73 10.00 2.68
C ALA A 67 -4.56 9.29 4.04
N SER A 68 -4.23 10.04 5.11
CA SER A 68 -4.09 9.50 6.46
C SER A 68 -5.43 9.02 7.03
N ALA A 69 -6.52 9.76 6.79
CA ALA A 69 -7.86 9.37 7.21
C ALA A 69 -8.31 8.07 6.52
N GLN A 70 -8.08 7.93 5.21
CA GLN A 70 -8.40 6.72 4.47
C GLN A 70 -7.58 5.52 4.96
N TYR A 71 -6.28 5.72 5.19
CA TYR A 71 -5.39 4.70 5.74
C TYR A 71 -5.81 4.26 7.15
N GLY A 72 -6.19 5.21 8.00
CA GLY A 72 -6.69 4.96 9.35
C GLY A 72 -8.01 4.18 9.35
N SER A 73 -8.98 4.60 8.54
CA SER A 73 -10.26 3.91 8.36
C SER A 73 -10.08 2.48 7.86
N TYR A 74 -9.20 2.26 6.87
CA TYR A 74 -8.84 0.92 6.41
C TYR A 74 -8.30 0.06 7.55
N THR A 75 -7.33 0.57 8.31
CA THR A 75 -6.72 -0.14 9.43
C THR A 75 -7.75 -0.49 10.50
N ALA A 76 -8.62 0.45 10.86
CA ALA A 76 -9.69 0.23 11.83
C ALA A 76 -10.65 -0.89 11.39
N LEU A 77 -11.05 -0.89 10.11
CA LEU A 77 -11.90 -1.94 9.55
C LEU A 77 -11.22 -3.32 9.57
N VAL A 78 -9.92 -3.40 9.31
CA VAL A 78 -9.17 -4.67 9.41
C VAL A 78 -9.18 -5.23 10.83
N TYR A 79 -9.22 -4.39 11.86
CA TYR A 79 -9.35 -4.86 13.24
C TYR A 79 -10.80 -5.17 13.65
N LEU A 80 -11.80 -4.50 13.05
CA LEU A 80 -13.21 -4.70 13.39
C LEU A 80 -13.87 -5.86 12.64
N LEU A 81 -13.58 -6.03 11.34
CA LEU A 81 -14.19 -7.06 10.50
C LEU A 81 -13.95 -8.50 10.97
N PRO A 82 -12.79 -8.87 11.54
CA PRO A 82 -12.58 -10.20 12.11
C PRO A 82 -13.57 -10.55 13.23
N LEU A 83 -14.01 -9.57 14.03
CA LEU A 83 -15.04 -9.80 15.05
C LEU A 83 -16.36 -10.22 14.41
N LEU A 84 -16.78 -9.51 13.35
CA LEU A 84 -17.98 -9.86 12.59
C LEU A 84 -17.82 -11.21 11.89
N GLY A 85 -16.64 -11.49 11.33
CA GLY A 85 -16.30 -12.75 10.68
C GLY A 85 -16.36 -13.94 11.65
N GLY A 86 -15.87 -13.76 12.89
CA GLY A 86 -15.94 -14.76 13.96
C GLY A 86 -17.40 -15.07 14.33
N LEU A 87 -18.22 -14.04 14.55
CA LEU A 87 -19.64 -14.22 14.86
C LEU A 87 -20.40 -14.95 13.73
N LEU A 88 -20.08 -14.66 12.47
CA LEU A 88 -20.60 -15.36 11.30
C LEU A 88 -20.11 -16.81 11.21
N ALA A 89 -18.84 -17.07 11.53
CA ALA A 89 -18.26 -18.40 11.56
C ALA A 89 -18.93 -19.27 12.63
N ASP A 90 -19.15 -18.73 13.82
CA ASP A 90 -19.70 -19.47 14.96
C ASP A 90 -21.18 -19.82 14.76
N ARG A 91 -21.94 -18.91 14.13
CA ARG A 91 -23.41 -19.05 14.05
C ARG A 91 -23.91 -19.68 12.75
N TYR A 92 -23.21 -19.48 11.63
CA TYR A 92 -23.77 -19.83 10.31
C TYR A 92 -22.84 -20.67 9.43
N LEU A 93 -21.56 -20.30 9.33
CA LEU A 93 -20.68 -20.82 8.28
C LEU A 93 -19.79 -21.99 8.74
N GLY A 94 -19.42 -22.02 10.02
CA GLY A 94 -18.32 -22.83 10.52
C GLY A 94 -16.95 -22.28 10.10
N THR A 95 -15.93 -22.57 10.90
CA THR A 95 -14.57 -21.99 10.77
C THR A 95 -13.94 -22.24 9.40
N ARG A 96 -14.00 -23.46 8.86
CA ARG A 96 -13.38 -23.80 7.56
C ARG A 96 -13.95 -22.98 6.40
N LYS A 97 -15.29 -22.84 6.32
CA LYS A 97 -15.93 -22.08 5.24
C LYS A 97 -15.72 -20.58 5.42
N ALA A 98 -15.73 -20.09 6.65
CA ALA A 98 -15.43 -18.69 6.96
C ALA A 98 -14.02 -18.30 6.52
N VAL A 99 -13.01 -19.14 6.80
CA VAL A 99 -11.62 -18.91 6.35
C VAL A 99 -11.52 -18.91 4.82
N ALA A 100 -12.15 -19.89 4.16
CA ALA A 100 -12.14 -19.94 2.69
C ALA A 100 -12.82 -18.71 2.05
N PHE A 101 -13.95 -18.27 2.62
CA PHE A 101 -14.63 -17.06 2.18
C PHE A 101 -13.79 -15.80 2.39
N GLY A 102 -13.14 -15.67 3.55
CA GLY A 102 -12.20 -14.57 3.83
C GLY A 102 -11.03 -14.54 2.85
N ALA A 103 -10.45 -15.71 2.53
CA ALA A 103 -9.38 -15.82 1.54
C ALA A 103 -9.84 -15.39 0.13
N LEU A 104 -11.05 -15.78 -0.28
CA LEU A 104 -11.64 -15.34 -1.55
C LEU A 104 -11.84 -13.83 -1.59
N LEU A 105 -12.35 -13.23 -0.51
CA LEU A 105 -12.51 -11.78 -0.41
C LEU A 105 -11.15 -11.05 -0.46
N LEU A 106 -10.12 -11.60 0.21
CA LEU A 106 -8.78 -11.04 0.18
C LEU A 106 -8.20 -11.04 -1.25
N VAL A 107 -8.32 -12.16 -1.95
CA VAL A 107 -7.86 -12.29 -3.35
C VAL A 107 -8.65 -11.36 -4.26
N ALA A 108 -9.98 -11.28 -4.11
CA ALA A 108 -10.81 -10.38 -4.89
C ALA A 108 -10.44 -8.91 -4.65
N GLY A 109 -10.22 -8.51 -3.40
CA GLY A 109 -9.80 -7.16 -3.04
C GLY A 109 -8.45 -6.78 -3.65
N HIS A 110 -7.45 -7.68 -3.56
CA HIS A 110 -6.15 -7.46 -4.21
C HIS A 110 -6.25 -7.46 -5.73
N GLY A 111 -7.10 -8.32 -6.31
CA GLY A 111 -7.39 -8.33 -7.73
C GLY A 111 -8.01 -7.01 -8.22
N MET A 112 -8.93 -6.42 -7.44
CA MET A 112 -9.49 -5.11 -7.75
C MET A 112 -8.44 -4.00 -7.66
N MET A 113 -7.55 -4.04 -6.68
CA MET A 113 -6.45 -3.08 -6.56
C MET A 113 -5.41 -3.21 -7.69
N ALA A 114 -5.26 -4.39 -8.28
CA ALA A 114 -4.36 -4.60 -9.41
C ALA A 114 -4.87 -3.94 -10.70
N TYR A 115 -6.17 -3.64 -10.78
CA TYR A 115 -6.75 -2.92 -11.91
C TYR A 115 -6.76 -1.41 -11.62
N GLU A 116 -5.67 -0.73 -12.01
CA GLU A 116 -5.53 0.73 -11.83
C GLU A 116 -5.81 1.51 -13.13
N GLY A 117 -6.37 2.72 -12.96
CA GLY A 117 -6.63 3.66 -14.04
C GLY A 117 -5.41 4.53 -14.35
N LYS A 118 -5.60 5.57 -15.18
CA LYS A 118 -4.55 6.60 -15.36
C LYS A 118 -4.33 7.34 -14.02
N PRO A 119 -3.08 7.68 -13.67
CA PRO A 119 -2.79 8.49 -12.50
C PRO A 119 -3.58 9.80 -12.52
N ALA A 120 -3.93 10.30 -11.34
CA ALA A 120 -4.55 11.60 -11.22
C ALA A 120 -3.56 12.70 -11.66
N THR A 121 -4.06 13.68 -12.42
CA THR A 121 -3.29 14.84 -12.88
C THR A 121 -3.88 16.10 -12.30
N GLN A 122 -3.03 17.01 -11.81
CA GLN A 122 -3.45 18.31 -11.32
C GLN A 122 -3.19 19.36 -12.39
N ASN A 123 -4.21 20.14 -12.74
CA ASN A 123 -4.08 21.20 -13.74
C ASN A 123 -4.15 22.58 -13.07
N LEU A 124 -3.21 23.44 -13.41
CA LEU A 124 -3.21 24.86 -13.05
C LEU A 124 -3.72 25.66 -14.24
N VAL A 125 -4.83 26.38 -14.05
CA VAL A 125 -5.32 27.34 -15.05
C VAL A 125 -4.79 28.72 -14.69
N TYR A 126 -3.95 29.29 -15.56
CA TYR A 126 -3.38 30.62 -15.38
C TYR A 126 -3.43 31.40 -16.69
N ALA A 127 -3.91 32.65 -16.63
CA ALA A 127 -4.05 33.53 -17.80
C ALA A 127 -4.79 32.88 -19.01
N GLY A 128 -5.79 32.03 -18.73
CA GLY A 128 -6.57 31.32 -19.76
C GLY A 128 -5.89 30.10 -20.38
N GLN A 129 -4.68 29.73 -19.93
CA GLN A 129 -3.96 28.54 -20.35
C GLN A 129 -3.95 27.49 -19.23
N SER A 130 -4.03 26.21 -19.60
CA SER A 130 -4.01 25.08 -18.66
C SER A 130 -2.64 24.41 -18.70
N TYR A 131 -1.96 24.36 -17.56
CA TYR A 131 -0.67 23.73 -17.38
C TYR A 131 -0.82 22.52 -16.47
N GLU A 132 -0.25 21.39 -16.84
CA GLU A 132 -0.22 20.20 -15.99
C GLU A 132 0.86 20.39 -14.92
N VAL A 133 0.51 20.13 -13.66
CA VAL A 133 1.42 20.15 -12.51
C VAL A 133 1.89 18.72 -12.27
N ALA A 134 3.17 18.46 -12.55
CA ALA A 134 3.81 17.19 -12.24
C ALA A 134 4.65 17.33 -10.97
N ALA A 135 4.46 16.43 -10.01
CA ALA A 135 5.29 16.39 -8.81
C ALA A 135 6.28 15.23 -8.87
N THR A 136 7.57 15.51 -8.64
CA THR A 136 8.64 14.51 -8.60
C THR A 136 9.21 14.42 -7.19
N GLY A 137 9.54 13.21 -6.73
CA GLY A 137 10.09 12.96 -5.40
C GLY A 137 9.09 12.33 -4.43
N ARG A 138 9.54 12.04 -3.20
CA ARG A 138 8.72 11.37 -2.18
C ARG A 138 8.73 12.16 -0.88
N VAL A 139 7.55 12.30 -0.26
CA VAL A 139 7.35 12.93 1.06
C VAL A 139 8.11 14.25 1.17
N ASP A 140 9.24 14.29 1.89
CA ASP A 140 10.04 15.49 2.16
C ASP A 140 10.83 16.01 0.95
N THR A 141 10.97 15.20 -0.10
CA THR A 141 11.71 15.56 -1.33
C THR A 141 10.78 15.89 -2.50
N ARG A 142 9.47 16.00 -2.25
CA ARG A 142 8.48 16.22 -3.31
C ARG A 142 8.54 17.67 -3.81
N GLN A 143 8.94 17.85 -5.06
CA GLN A 143 8.97 19.14 -5.76
C GLN A 143 7.92 19.16 -6.88
N ALA A 144 7.19 20.26 -7.00
CA ALA A 144 6.19 20.46 -8.04
C ALA A 144 6.80 21.23 -9.21
N HIS A 145 6.54 20.76 -10.43
CA HIS A 145 6.96 21.36 -11.68
C HIS A 145 5.74 21.60 -12.56
N LEU A 146 5.79 22.65 -13.38
CA LEU A 146 4.81 22.88 -14.43
C LEU A 146 5.30 22.25 -15.72
N MET A 147 4.44 21.47 -16.36
CA MET A 147 4.72 20.88 -17.66
C MET A 147 4.31 21.87 -18.75
N VAL A 148 5.30 22.41 -19.47
CA VAL A 148 5.08 23.29 -20.64
C VAL A 148 5.66 22.60 -21.86
N ALA A 149 4.82 22.33 -22.87
CA ALA A 149 5.22 21.62 -24.09
C ALA A 149 5.98 20.31 -23.83
N GLY A 150 5.64 19.59 -22.75
CA GLY A 150 6.25 18.30 -22.38
C GLY A 150 7.58 18.39 -21.62
N LYS A 151 8.03 19.59 -21.23
CA LYS A 151 9.21 19.77 -20.38
C LYS A 151 8.81 20.26 -18.98
N PRO A 152 9.45 19.75 -17.91
CA PRO A 152 9.24 20.24 -16.56
C PRO A 152 9.95 21.58 -16.37
N TYR A 153 9.24 22.56 -15.86
CA TYR A 153 9.78 23.85 -15.47
C TYR A 153 9.48 24.15 -14.00
N GLU A 154 10.40 24.84 -13.34
CA GLU A 154 10.15 25.37 -12.01
C GLU A 154 9.27 26.62 -12.11
N PHE A 155 8.56 26.95 -11.04
CA PHE A 155 7.73 28.15 -11.02
C PHE A 155 7.93 28.92 -9.72
N GLY A 156 7.79 30.23 -9.78
CA GLY A 156 7.99 31.12 -8.65
C GLY A 156 7.21 32.43 -8.77
N PRO A 157 7.33 33.30 -7.76
CA PRO A 157 6.70 34.61 -7.79
C PRO A 157 7.40 35.49 -8.84
N ALA A 158 6.61 36.09 -9.74
CA ALA A 158 7.08 37.11 -10.68
C ALA A 158 7.29 38.45 -9.95
N GLU A 159 8.30 39.23 -10.34
CA GLU A 159 8.62 40.53 -9.72
C GLU A 159 7.45 41.54 -9.77
N GLY A 160 6.54 41.41 -10.75
CA GLY A 160 5.36 42.27 -10.92
C GLY A 160 4.07 41.78 -10.25
N GLY A 161 4.12 40.70 -9.48
CA GLY A 161 2.92 40.03 -8.96
C GLY A 161 2.32 39.10 -10.02
N GLY A 162 2.58 37.81 -9.88
CA GLY A 162 2.18 36.78 -10.83
C GLY A 162 2.98 35.50 -10.63
N LEU A 163 2.76 34.52 -11.51
CA LEU A 163 3.50 33.27 -11.52
C LEU A 163 4.44 33.28 -12.72
N GLU A 164 5.74 33.14 -12.47
CA GLU A 164 6.79 33.08 -13.48
C GLU A 164 7.37 31.67 -13.55
N ILE A 165 7.61 31.20 -14.77
CA ILE A 165 8.21 29.90 -15.06
C ILE A 165 9.73 30.12 -15.21
N LYS A 166 10.53 29.40 -14.42
CA LYS A 166 11.99 29.49 -14.39
C LYS A 166 12.66 28.41 -15.25
#